data_AF-A0AAD5LU11-F1
#
_entry.id   AF-A0AAD5LU11-F1
#
_cell.length_a   1.000
_cell.length_b   1.000
_cell.length_c   1.000
_cell.angle_alpha   90.00
_cell.angle_beta   90.00
_cell.angle_gamma   90.00
#
_symmetry.space_group_name_H-M   'P 1'
#
loop_
_entity.id
_entity.type
_entity.pdbx_description
1 polymer ?
#
loop_
_entity_poly.entity_id
_entity_poly.type
_entity_poly.pdbx_seq_one_letter_code
_entity_poly.pdbx_strand_id
1 'polypeptide(L)'
;MNLSHNALSETLSLHAVAPTWSQLRRLRVSSNQLRDLSWISALKTLEELWLRRLRVSSNQLRDLSWISALKTLEELWVNDNQLEASQLPQLSALQSLQTLILHPNPCTTPVNYVGKRRQRQRQPKTPHHHSSLTADPIDTSARVSTAKEDAIYSRVSRISLALRDDALILDALREICAHFAWDGNESTSDRVLHVVSYGLGSFCSSSNAVYQLAYVHALMQRITQDHPHVSCSVSVFDPVMNESDRLLVQRLGLTTIERNERGRRVVSADTLFFMPHCGQALYQNVLLANWDAQRLARLAIIGNSFAAYSDRLLDRQARESSLLVRVAPFIAETALHASVPRSHDEFALYEAAFNDTSVHTFTSEQAKAATEHEALAQLTRRLVARAAEDDASDQELIVTSA
;
A
#
# COMPACT_ATOMS: atom_id res chain seq x y z
N MET A 1 -7.57 -9.65 17.76
CA MET A 1 -6.39 -8.78 17.97
C MET A 1 -5.80 -8.43 16.61
N ASN A 2 -5.52 -7.14 16.40
CA ASN A 2 -4.90 -6.66 15.16
C ASN A 2 -3.55 -6.01 15.50
N LEU A 3 -2.49 -6.60 14.97
CA LEU A 3 -1.09 -6.21 15.06
C LEU A 3 -0.50 -5.98 13.65
N SER A 4 -1.36 -5.91 12.62
CA SER A 4 -0.91 -5.65 11.26
C SER A 4 -0.36 -4.24 11.09
N HIS A 5 0.47 -4.01 10.07
CA HIS A 5 1.05 -2.71 9.71
C HIS A 5 1.94 -2.11 10.81
N ASN A 6 2.78 -2.95 11.42
CA ASN A 6 3.81 -2.54 12.36
C ASN A 6 5.21 -2.89 11.79
N ALA A 7 6.26 -2.57 12.55
CA ALA A 7 7.64 -2.94 12.23
C ALA A 7 8.10 -4.18 13.02
N LEU A 8 7.20 -5.12 13.33
CA LEU A 8 7.56 -6.30 14.12
C LEU A 8 8.51 -7.19 13.30
N SER A 9 9.76 -7.28 13.71
CA SER A 9 10.78 -8.14 13.13
C SER A 9 11.15 -9.31 14.06
N GLU A 10 11.10 -9.08 15.38
CA GLU A 10 11.42 -10.06 16.42
C GLU A 10 10.17 -10.50 17.19
N THR A 11 10.10 -11.78 17.54
CA THR A 11 8.95 -12.40 18.18
C THR A 11 9.12 -12.64 19.68
N LEU A 12 10.25 -12.24 20.27
CA LEU A 12 10.55 -12.51 21.69
C LEU A 12 9.47 -11.94 22.63
N SER A 13 9.04 -10.71 22.37
CA SER A 13 7.95 -10.05 23.13
C SER A 13 6.60 -10.74 22.93
N LEU A 14 6.34 -11.29 21.74
CA LEU A 14 5.10 -12.02 21.43
C LEU A 14 5.05 -13.39 22.11
N HIS A 15 6.19 -14.09 22.20
CA HIS A 15 6.29 -15.33 22.98
C HIS A 15 5.88 -15.13 24.45
N ALA A 16 6.26 -14.01 25.05
CA ALA A 16 5.97 -13.72 26.45
C ALA A 16 4.49 -13.42 26.71
N VAL A 17 3.82 -12.73 25.78
CA VAL A 17 2.42 -12.28 25.97
C VAL A 17 1.38 -13.21 25.34
N ALA A 18 1.75 -14.02 24.36
CA ALA A 18 0.84 -14.95 23.67
C ALA A 18 0.04 -15.86 24.62
N PRO A 19 0.62 -16.42 25.71
CA PRO A 19 -0.13 -17.25 26.66
C PRO A 19 -1.31 -16.53 27.34
N THR A 20 -1.31 -15.19 27.37
CA THR A 20 -2.41 -14.40 27.96
C THR A 20 -3.64 -14.29 27.04
N TRP A 21 -3.54 -14.69 25.77
CA TRP A 21 -4.58 -14.53 24.76
C TRP A 21 -5.57 -15.72 24.70
N SER A 22 -6.10 -16.13 25.85
CA SER A 22 -6.87 -17.37 26.03
C SER A 22 -8.22 -17.46 25.31
N GLN A 23 -8.72 -16.35 24.75
CA GLN A 23 -10.01 -16.28 24.04
C GLN A 23 -9.88 -15.77 22.59
N LEU A 24 -8.65 -15.80 22.03
CA LEU A 24 -8.37 -15.17 20.76
C LEU A 24 -8.92 -15.97 19.56
N ARG A 25 -9.98 -15.45 18.94
CA ARG A 25 -10.59 -16.06 17.74
C ARG A 25 -10.03 -15.58 16.41
N ARG A 26 -9.51 -14.35 16.39
CA ARG A 26 -9.03 -13.68 15.17
C ARG A 26 -7.73 -12.94 15.47
N LEU A 27 -6.70 -13.25 14.69
CA LEU A 27 -5.39 -12.63 14.79
C LEU A 27 -4.97 -12.10 13.43
N ARG A 28 -4.63 -10.83 13.37
CA ARG A 28 -4.07 -10.17 12.19
C ARG A 28 -2.69 -9.63 12.56
N VAL A 29 -1.67 -10.05 11.83
CA VAL A 29 -0.26 -9.67 12.02
C VAL A 29 0.38 -9.41 10.64
N SER A 30 -0.43 -9.03 9.66
CA SER A 30 -0.03 -8.81 8.27
C SER A 30 0.80 -7.54 8.12
N SER A 31 1.60 -7.39 7.07
CA SER A 31 2.40 -6.19 6.81
C SER A 31 3.33 -5.86 7.98
N ASN A 32 4.15 -6.83 8.37
CA ASN A 32 5.24 -6.71 9.35
C ASN A 32 6.54 -7.24 8.72
N GLN A 33 7.59 -7.42 9.52
CA GLN A 33 8.88 -7.98 9.08
C GLN A 33 9.13 -9.36 9.70
N LEU A 34 8.07 -10.08 10.07
CA LEU A 34 8.17 -11.34 10.79
C LEU A 34 8.73 -12.45 9.90
N ARG A 35 9.72 -13.16 10.43
CA ARG A 35 10.32 -14.36 9.80
C ARG A 35 9.88 -15.66 10.43
N ASP A 36 9.30 -15.58 11.63
CA ASP A 36 8.89 -16.71 12.45
C ASP A 36 7.55 -16.45 13.13
N LEU A 37 6.77 -17.51 13.31
CA LEU A 37 5.50 -17.53 14.03
C LEU A 37 5.40 -18.72 15.00
N SER A 38 6.52 -19.32 15.37
CA SER A 38 6.58 -20.45 16.31
C SER A 38 5.88 -20.19 17.65
N TRP A 39 5.86 -18.94 18.12
CA TRP A 39 5.11 -18.51 19.31
C TRP A 39 3.60 -18.76 19.25
N ILE A 40 3.02 -18.90 18.06
CA ILE A 40 1.60 -19.25 17.92
C ILE A 40 1.32 -20.63 18.56
N SER A 41 2.31 -21.51 18.58
CA SER A 41 2.21 -22.80 19.29
C SER A 41 2.08 -22.65 20.81
N ALA A 42 2.46 -21.50 21.37
CA ALA A 42 2.30 -21.17 22.79
C ALA A 42 0.89 -20.68 23.15
N LEU A 43 -0.01 -20.49 22.18
CA LEU A 43 -1.44 -20.23 22.40
C LEU A 43 -2.20 -21.45 22.98
N LYS A 44 -1.48 -22.45 23.50
CA LYS A 44 -2.00 -23.64 24.20
C LYS A 44 -2.68 -23.23 25.50
N THR A 45 -3.97 -22.92 25.45
CA THR A 45 -4.82 -23.00 26.63
C THR A 45 -6.03 -23.89 26.32
N LEU A 46 -5.99 -25.05 27.00
CA LEU A 46 -7.02 -26.06 27.29
C LEU A 46 -8.04 -26.38 26.18
N GLU A 47 -7.80 -27.55 25.56
CA GLU A 47 -8.74 -28.40 24.79
C GLU A 47 -9.39 -27.83 23.51
N GLU A 48 -9.50 -26.51 23.35
CA GLU A 48 -10.10 -25.88 22.17
C GLU A 48 -9.28 -24.65 21.78
N LEU A 49 -8.34 -24.79 20.83
CA LEU A 49 -7.72 -23.59 20.25
C LEU A 49 -8.83 -22.80 19.52
N TRP A 50 -9.13 -21.58 19.92
CA TRP A 50 -10.28 -20.82 19.37
C TRP A 50 -9.96 -20.08 18.08
N LEU A 51 -8.70 -20.07 17.64
CA LEU A 51 -8.26 -19.27 16.50
C LEU A 51 -8.89 -19.81 15.22
N ARG A 52 -9.86 -19.07 14.68
CA ARG A 52 -10.56 -19.40 13.44
C ARG A 52 -9.99 -18.68 12.23
N ARG A 53 -9.45 -17.47 12.42
CA ARG A 53 -8.92 -16.65 11.33
C ARG A 53 -7.55 -16.09 11.67
N LEU A 54 -6.58 -16.39 10.81
CA LEU A 54 -5.20 -15.91 10.92
C LEU A 54 -4.80 -15.20 9.63
N ARG A 55 -4.45 -13.92 9.75
CA ARG A 55 -3.90 -13.14 8.63
C ARG A 55 -2.47 -12.72 8.94
N VAL A 56 -1.53 -13.26 8.19
CA VAL A 56 -0.07 -13.05 8.34
C VAL A 56 0.57 -12.66 7.00
N SER A 57 -0.24 -12.11 6.10
CA SER A 57 0.18 -11.69 4.77
C SER A 57 1.28 -10.62 4.80
N SER A 58 2.08 -10.49 3.76
CA SER A 58 3.10 -9.44 3.62
C SER A 58 4.09 -9.44 4.79
N ASN A 59 4.75 -10.58 5.00
CA ASN A 59 5.82 -10.78 5.97
C ASN A 59 7.02 -11.45 5.28
N GLN A 60 7.98 -11.99 6.04
CA GLN A 60 9.17 -12.67 5.51
C GLN A 60 9.21 -14.15 5.92
N LEU A 61 8.04 -14.79 6.08
CA LEU A 61 7.93 -16.16 6.56
C LEU A 61 8.45 -17.15 5.52
N ARG A 62 9.31 -18.08 5.97
CA ARG A 62 9.84 -19.20 5.15
C ARG A 62 9.41 -20.56 5.65
N ASP A 63 9.00 -20.65 6.91
CA ASP A 63 8.62 -21.89 7.58
C ASP A 63 7.14 -21.87 7.96
N LEU A 64 6.48 -23.01 7.81
CA LEU A 64 5.09 -23.24 8.21
C LEU A 64 4.92 -24.26 9.33
N SER A 65 5.98 -24.79 9.94
CA SER A 65 5.89 -25.88 10.93
C SER A 65 4.93 -25.60 12.10
N TRP A 66 4.79 -24.33 12.47
CA TRP A 66 3.93 -23.82 13.54
C TRP A 66 2.41 -23.99 13.28
N ILE A 67 1.96 -24.15 12.03
CA ILE A 67 0.52 -24.30 11.73
C ILE A 67 -0.07 -25.62 12.22
N SER A 68 0.78 -26.62 12.51
CA SER A 68 0.34 -27.92 13.02
C SER A 68 -0.44 -27.82 14.34
N ALA A 69 -0.25 -26.73 15.10
CA ALA A 69 -0.99 -26.45 16.32
C ALA A 69 -2.42 -25.91 16.07
N LEU A 70 -2.75 -25.46 14.86
CA LEU A 70 -3.96 -24.66 14.53
C LEU A 70 -5.12 -25.48 13.94
N LYS A 71 -5.51 -26.59 14.58
CA LYS A 71 -6.48 -27.56 14.02
C LYS A 71 -7.88 -26.99 13.71
N THR A 72 -8.27 -25.92 14.40
CA THR A 72 -9.59 -25.26 14.31
C THR A 72 -9.63 -24.11 13.30
N LEU A 73 -8.50 -23.80 12.65
CA LEU A 73 -8.36 -22.66 11.76
C LEU A 73 -9.21 -22.85 10.50
N GLU A 74 -10.08 -21.89 10.21
CA GLU A 74 -11.00 -21.88 9.08
C GLU A 74 -10.48 -20.99 7.94
N GLU A 75 -9.80 -19.89 8.27
CA GLU A 75 -9.24 -18.96 7.30
C GLU A 75 -7.76 -18.67 7.58
N LEU A 76 -6.91 -18.94 6.59
CA LEU A 76 -5.48 -18.64 6.62
C LEU A 76 -5.09 -17.75 5.45
N TRP A 77 -4.58 -16.55 5.75
CA TRP A 77 -4.03 -15.63 4.76
C TRP A 77 -2.54 -15.49 5.01
N VAL A 78 -1.73 -16.03 4.11
CA VAL A 78 -0.26 -16.09 4.20
C VAL A 78 0.40 -15.65 2.88
N ASN A 79 -0.34 -15.00 1.99
CA ASN A 79 0.18 -14.38 0.78
C ASN A 79 1.28 -13.35 1.07
N ASP A 80 2.10 -13.05 0.06
CA ASP A 80 3.23 -12.13 0.14
C ASP A 80 4.21 -12.54 1.26
N ASN A 81 4.66 -13.80 1.22
CA ASN A 81 5.71 -14.34 2.09
C ASN A 81 6.79 -15.04 1.24
N GLN A 82 7.70 -15.77 1.87
CA GLN A 82 8.84 -16.45 1.23
C GLN A 82 8.73 -17.98 1.34
N LEU A 83 7.50 -18.53 1.30
CA LEU A 83 7.24 -19.96 1.43
C LEU A 83 7.60 -20.73 0.15
N GLU A 84 8.46 -21.74 0.30
CA GLU A 84 8.81 -22.67 -0.78
C GLU A 84 7.85 -23.87 -0.85
N ALA A 85 7.85 -24.60 -1.97
CA ALA A 85 6.98 -25.75 -2.19
C ALA A 85 7.16 -26.85 -1.11
N SER A 86 8.35 -26.93 -0.50
CA SER A 86 8.68 -27.83 0.62
C SER A 86 7.81 -27.60 1.86
N GLN A 87 7.19 -26.43 2.00
CA GLN A 87 6.35 -26.07 3.15
C GLN A 87 4.89 -26.51 2.99
N LEU A 88 4.43 -26.76 1.77
CA LEU A 88 3.04 -27.10 1.49
C LEU A 88 2.51 -28.34 2.23
N PRO A 89 3.29 -29.42 2.44
CA PRO A 89 2.81 -30.57 3.20
C PRO A 89 2.33 -30.23 4.62
N GLN A 90 2.85 -29.17 5.24
CA GLN A 90 2.43 -28.73 6.59
C GLN A 90 0.95 -28.29 6.61
N LEU A 91 0.40 -27.80 5.49
CA LEU A 91 -0.99 -27.34 5.40
C LEU A 91 -1.99 -28.47 5.62
N SER A 92 -1.58 -29.73 5.42
CA SER A 92 -2.42 -30.91 5.67
C SER A 92 -2.84 -31.07 7.14
N ALA A 93 -2.15 -30.41 8.07
CA ALA A 93 -2.52 -30.40 9.48
C ALA A 93 -3.78 -29.57 9.79
N LEU A 94 -4.21 -28.68 8.88
CA LEU A 94 -5.32 -27.75 9.07
C LEU A 94 -6.65 -28.38 8.62
N GLN A 95 -7.20 -29.27 9.44
CA GLN A 95 -8.40 -30.07 9.11
C GLN A 95 -9.68 -29.24 8.93
N SER A 96 -9.77 -28.05 9.54
CA SER A 96 -10.95 -27.18 9.48
C SER A 96 -10.85 -26.08 8.43
N LEU A 97 -9.78 -26.05 7.63
CA LEU A 97 -9.48 -24.93 6.74
C LEU A 97 -10.47 -24.86 5.57
N GLN A 98 -11.13 -23.72 5.44
CA GLN A 98 -12.10 -23.44 4.38
C GLN A 98 -11.54 -22.46 3.37
N THR A 99 -10.75 -21.48 3.83
CA THR A 99 -10.17 -20.43 3.00
C THR A 99 -8.66 -20.39 3.17
N LEU A 100 -7.93 -20.54 2.06
CA LEU A 100 -6.48 -20.38 2.00
C LEU A 100 -6.11 -19.33 0.96
N ILE A 101 -5.50 -18.25 1.40
CA ILE A 101 -4.91 -17.22 0.53
C ILE A 101 -3.39 -17.34 0.64
N LEU A 102 -2.78 -17.99 -0.35
CA LEU A 102 -1.35 -18.34 -0.37
C LEU A 102 -0.55 -17.54 -1.40
N HIS A 103 -1.18 -17.05 -2.46
CA HIS A 103 -0.48 -16.32 -3.52
C HIS A 103 -0.38 -14.82 -3.19
N PRO A 104 0.79 -14.17 -3.36
CA PRO A 104 2.04 -14.74 -3.89
C PRO A 104 2.97 -15.31 -2.81
N ASN A 105 3.55 -16.47 -3.12
CA ASN A 105 4.69 -17.09 -2.42
C ASN A 105 5.53 -17.84 -3.46
N PRO A 106 6.83 -18.09 -3.23
CA PRO A 106 7.65 -18.93 -4.10
C PRO A 106 6.97 -20.26 -4.50
N CYS A 107 6.26 -20.91 -3.57
CA CYS A 107 5.50 -22.15 -3.80
C CYS A 107 4.30 -22.02 -4.76
N THR A 108 3.86 -20.79 -5.05
CA THR A 108 2.75 -20.50 -5.97
C THR A 108 3.24 -19.97 -7.32
N THR A 109 4.55 -19.80 -7.49
CA THR A 109 5.12 -19.51 -8.80
C THR A 109 5.07 -20.79 -9.64
N PRO A 110 4.70 -20.72 -10.94
CA PRO A 110 4.67 -21.91 -11.78
C PRO A 110 6.07 -22.53 -11.84
N VAL A 111 6.26 -23.70 -11.23
CA VAL A 111 7.43 -24.53 -11.50
C VAL A 111 7.28 -25.00 -12.94
N ASN A 112 8.12 -24.46 -13.83
CA ASN A 112 8.28 -24.81 -15.24
C ASN A 112 7.50 -26.07 -15.67
N TYR A 113 6.36 -25.87 -16.33
CA TYR A 113 5.67 -26.93 -17.06
C TYR A 113 6.55 -27.34 -18.24
N VAL A 114 7.43 -28.33 -18.05
CA VAL A 114 8.20 -28.93 -19.14
C VAL A 114 7.29 -29.88 -19.90
N GLY A 115 6.47 -29.32 -20.79
CA GLY A 115 5.88 -30.09 -21.89
C GLY A 115 7.02 -30.66 -22.74
N LYS A 116 7.02 -31.98 -22.96
CA LYS A 116 8.02 -32.73 -23.74
C LYS A 116 8.28 -32.06 -25.10
N ARG A 117 9.31 -31.23 -25.21
CA ARG A 117 9.91 -30.81 -26.49
C ARG A 117 11.14 -31.69 -26.75
N ARG A 118 11.14 -32.30 -27.93
CA ARG A 118 12.19 -33.17 -28.45
C ARG A 118 13.56 -32.52 -28.33
N GLN A 119 14.53 -33.35 -27.98
CA GLN A 119 15.96 -33.10 -27.87
C GLN A 119 16.50 -32.16 -28.95
N ARG A 120 17.23 -31.12 -28.54
CA ARG A 120 18.48 -30.73 -29.18
C ARG A 120 19.54 -30.46 -28.12
N GLN A 121 20.62 -31.23 -28.21
CA GLN A 121 21.79 -31.18 -27.34
C GLN A 121 22.59 -29.89 -27.56
N ARG A 122 23.12 -29.30 -26.47
CA ARG A 122 24.55 -28.98 -26.27
C ARG A 122 24.83 -28.51 -24.83
N GLN A 123 25.95 -29.01 -24.30
CA GLN A 123 26.54 -28.91 -22.93
C GLN A 123 27.35 -27.59 -22.74
N PRO A 124 28.18 -27.41 -21.66
CA PRO A 124 27.96 -27.46 -20.21
C PRO A 124 28.24 -26.09 -19.52
N LYS A 125 27.96 -25.98 -18.21
CA LYS A 125 28.09 -24.78 -17.34
C LYS A 125 29.54 -24.38 -17.00
N THR A 126 29.76 -23.07 -16.81
CA THR A 126 30.85 -22.42 -16.03
C THR A 126 30.35 -21.08 -15.42
N PRO A 127 31.01 -20.49 -14.39
CA PRO A 127 30.35 -19.96 -13.19
C PRO A 127 30.09 -18.44 -13.16
N HIS A 128 29.33 -18.06 -12.14
CA HIS A 128 28.83 -16.73 -11.76
C HIS A 128 29.77 -15.53 -12.01
N HIS A 129 29.21 -14.49 -12.63
CA HIS A 129 29.65 -13.11 -12.48
C HIS A 129 28.48 -12.24 -11.99
N HIS A 130 28.76 -11.48 -10.94
CA HIS A 130 27.92 -10.41 -10.44
C HIS A 130 27.79 -9.29 -11.50
N SER A 131 26.57 -8.86 -11.81
CA SER A 131 26.25 -7.61 -12.51
C SER A 131 25.47 -6.73 -11.52
N SER A 132 26.08 -5.71 -10.93
CA SER A 132 26.19 -4.34 -11.44
C SER A 132 24.82 -3.73 -11.76
N LEU A 133 24.36 -2.88 -10.83
CA LEU A 133 23.13 -2.11 -10.90
C LEU A 133 23.31 -0.92 -11.84
N THR A 134 23.00 -1.12 -13.11
CA THR A 134 22.55 -0.04 -13.99
C THR A 134 21.03 0.05 -13.91
N ALA A 135 20.48 1.26 -14.03
CA ALA A 135 19.04 1.52 -13.97
C ALA A 135 18.29 0.77 -15.09
N ASP A 136 17.93 -0.49 -14.82
CA ASP A 136 17.17 -1.33 -15.73
C ASP A 136 15.67 -0.97 -15.69
N PRO A 137 14.95 -1.08 -16.82
CA PRO A 137 13.50 -0.98 -16.80
C PRO A 137 12.93 -2.11 -15.93
N ILE A 138 12.00 -1.76 -15.05
CA ILE A 138 11.32 -2.71 -14.16
C ILE A 138 10.47 -3.67 -15.01
N ASP A 139 11.05 -4.82 -15.35
CA ASP A 139 10.33 -5.99 -15.86
C ASP A 139 9.89 -6.84 -14.66
N THR A 140 8.63 -6.68 -14.26
CA THR A 140 8.02 -7.43 -13.16
C THR A 140 6.84 -8.23 -13.69
N SER A 141 7.01 -9.56 -13.80
CA SER A 141 5.99 -10.57 -14.09
C SER A 141 5.38 -10.60 -15.50
N ALA A 142 5.30 -11.80 -16.07
CA ALA A 142 4.69 -12.07 -17.37
C ALA A 142 3.26 -11.52 -17.46
N ARG A 143 2.96 -10.86 -18.57
CA ARG A 143 1.63 -10.38 -18.94
C ARG A 143 0.56 -11.44 -18.67
N VAL A 144 -0.55 -11.05 -18.03
CA VAL A 144 -1.68 -11.96 -17.83
C VAL A 144 -2.48 -12.14 -19.13
N SER A 145 -3.34 -13.15 -19.19
CA SER A 145 -4.17 -13.37 -20.38
C SER A 145 -5.12 -12.19 -20.61
N THR A 146 -5.42 -11.89 -21.89
CA THR A 146 -6.37 -10.83 -22.25
C THR A 146 -7.74 -11.00 -21.58
N ALA A 147 -8.23 -12.25 -21.42
CA ALA A 147 -9.46 -12.52 -20.70
C ALA A 147 -9.41 -12.10 -19.22
N LYS A 148 -8.24 -12.24 -18.57
CA LYS A 148 -8.03 -11.76 -17.20
C LYS A 148 -7.94 -10.23 -17.17
N GLU A 149 -7.27 -9.60 -18.14
CA GLU A 149 -7.25 -8.13 -18.30
C GLU A 149 -8.69 -7.58 -18.44
N ASP A 150 -9.51 -8.17 -19.30
CA ASP A 150 -10.92 -7.78 -19.50
C ASP A 150 -11.78 -7.96 -18.24
N ALA A 151 -11.56 -9.05 -17.51
CA ALA A 151 -12.27 -9.29 -16.25
C ALA A 151 -11.91 -8.26 -15.18
N ILE A 152 -10.63 -7.89 -15.07
CA ILE A 152 -10.17 -6.85 -14.14
C ILE A 152 -10.75 -5.49 -14.55
N TYR A 153 -10.64 -5.11 -15.82
CA TYR A 153 -11.23 -3.87 -16.32
C TYR A 153 -12.73 -3.76 -16.03
N SER A 154 -13.48 -4.83 -16.31
CA SER A 154 -14.92 -4.88 -16.04
C SER A 154 -15.22 -4.75 -14.54
N ARG A 155 -14.36 -5.32 -13.68
CA ARG A 155 -14.46 -5.21 -12.23
C ARG A 155 -14.18 -3.79 -11.74
N VAL A 156 -13.13 -3.15 -12.25
CA VAL A 156 -12.82 -1.73 -11.96
C VAL A 156 -14.01 -0.85 -12.34
N SER A 157 -14.53 -0.97 -13.55
CA SER A 157 -15.66 -0.17 -14.04
C SER A 157 -16.91 -0.33 -13.20
N ARG A 158 -17.24 -1.55 -12.76
CA ARG A 158 -18.42 -1.81 -11.92
C ARG A 158 -18.26 -1.22 -10.51
N ILE A 159 -17.10 -1.42 -9.88
CA ILE A 159 -16.83 -0.87 -8.54
C ILE A 159 -16.82 0.67 -8.62
N SER A 160 -16.22 1.22 -9.68
CA SER A 160 -16.16 2.67 -9.90
C SER A 160 -17.56 3.28 -10.02
N LEU A 161 -18.46 2.62 -10.77
CA LEU A 161 -19.86 3.03 -10.85
C LEU A 161 -20.56 3.00 -9.48
N ALA A 162 -20.32 1.95 -8.69
CA ALA A 162 -20.91 1.83 -7.36
C ALA A 162 -20.37 2.87 -6.36
N LEU A 163 -19.09 3.23 -6.48
CA LEU A 163 -18.44 4.22 -5.61
C LEU A 163 -18.80 5.66 -5.95
N ARG A 164 -19.19 5.96 -7.19
CA ARG A 164 -19.34 7.34 -7.70
C ARG A 164 -20.27 8.22 -6.86
N ASP A 165 -21.30 7.62 -6.27
CA ASP A 165 -22.30 8.29 -5.43
C ASP A 165 -22.19 7.89 -3.94
N ASP A 166 -21.16 7.11 -3.58
CA ASP A 166 -20.91 6.72 -2.18
C ASP A 166 -20.31 7.89 -1.39
N ALA A 167 -20.62 7.97 -0.09
CA ALA A 167 -20.04 8.98 0.81
C ALA A 167 -18.51 9.03 0.75
N LEU A 168 -17.86 7.88 0.52
CA LEU A 168 -16.42 7.79 0.34
C LEU A 168 -15.88 8.70 -0.78
N ILE A 169 -16.60 8.87 -1.89
CA ILE A 169 -16.24 9.80 -2.97
C ILE A 169 -16.75 11.20 -2.69
N LEU A 170 -18.00 11.33 -2.22
CA LEU A 170 -18.65 12.63 -1.99
C LEU A 170 -17.95 13.46 -0.91
N ASP A 171 -17.58 12.82 0.20
CA ASP A 171 -16.86 13.47 1.29
C ASP A 171 -15.48 13.89 0.84
N ALA A 172 -14.75 13.02 0.13
CA ALA A 172 -13.44 13.36 -0.41
C ALA A 172 -13.50 14.54 -1.38
N LEU A 173 -14.48 14.54 -2.29
CA LEU A 173 -14.69 15.63 -3.23
C LEU A 173 -14.97 16.94 -2.51
N ARG A 174 -15.86 16.94 -1.51
CA ARG A 174 -16.16 18.14 -0.71
C ARG A 174 -14.90 18.76 -0.11
N GLU A 175 -14.04 17.95 0.52
CA GLU A 175 -12.80 18.44 1.12
C GLU A 175 -11.81 18.96 0.07
N ILE A 176 -11.73 18.31 -1.10
CA ILE A 176 -10.89 18.75 -2.22
C ILE A 176 -11.38 20.09 -2.79
N CYS A 177 -12.69 20.24 -3.03
CA CYS A 177 -13.31 21.46 -3.53
C CYS A 177 -13.06 22.64 -2.59
N ALA A 178 -13.26 22.42 -1.29
CA ALA A 178 -13.02 23.43 -0.26
C ALA A 178 -11.54 23.83 -0.21
N HIS A 179 -10.62 22.85 -0.26
CA HIS A 179 -9.18 23.12 -0.18
C HIS A 179 -8.64 23.88 -1.40
N PHE A 180 -9.02 23.49 -2.61
CA PHE A 180 -8.57 24.15 -3.85
C PHE A 180 -9.47 25.32 -4.29
N ALA A 181 -10.43 25.71 -3.44
CA ALA A 181 -11.35 26.82 -3.66
C ALA A 181 -12.10 26.73 -5.01
N TRP A 182 -12.72 25.58 -5.27
CA TRP A 182 -13.57 25.38 -6.47
C TRP A 182 -14.98 25.98 -6.31
N ASP A 183 -15.35 26.42 -5.10
CA ASP A 183 -16.70 26.90 -4.76
C ASP A 183 -16.96 28.37 -5.14
N GLY A 184 -16.03 29.01 -5.88
CA GLY A 184 -16.05 30.43 -6.20
C GLY A 184 -16.56 30.75 -7.61
N ASN A 185 -17.37 31.81 -7.71
CA ASN A 185 -17.87 32.45 -8.94
C ASN A 185 -16.75 33.16 -9.76
N GLU A 186 -15.50 32.71 -9.62
CA GLU A 186 -14.33 33.28 -10.27
C GLU A 186 -14.06 32.58 -11.59
N SER A 187 -14.23 33.34 -12.67
CA SER A 187 -13.62 33.18 -13.99
C SER A 187 -13.38 31.73 -14.46
N THR A 188 -14.17 31.37 -15.46
CA THR A 188 -14.08 30.27 -16.44
C THR A 188 -12.68 30.07 -17.05
N SER A 189 -11.67 29.82 -16.22
CA SER A 189 -10.34 29.36 -16.63
C SER A 189 -10.31 27.85 -16.45
N ASP A 190 -9.90 27.14 -17.48
CA ASP A 190 -9.72 25.70 -17.42
C ASP A 190 -8.70 25.38 -16.32
N ARG A 191 -9.18 24.75 -15.25
CA ARG A 191 -8.34 24.31 -14.13
C ARG A 191 -7.82 22.92 -14.43
N VAL A 192 -6.61 22.62 -13.96
CA VAL A 192 -6.06 21.27 -14.04
C VAL A 192 -5.76 20.78 -12.64
N LEU A 193 -6.44 19.71 -12.23
CA LEU A 193 -6.08 18.93 -11.05
C LEU A 193 -5.15 17.80 -11.48
N HIS A 194 -3.95 17.77 -10.91
CA HIS A 194 -3.03 16.65 -11.07
C HIS A 194 -3.29 15.61 -9.97
N VAL A 195 -3.68 14.40 -10.34
CA VAL A 195 -3.83 13.28 -9.41
C VAL A 195 -2.64 12.34 -9.54
N VAL A 196 -1.86 12.20 -8.49
CA VAL A 196 -0.69 11.33 -8.45
C VAL A 196 -1.00 10.15 -7.52
N SER A 197 -1.19 8.97 -8.09
CA SER A 197 -1.49 7.76 -7.35
C SER A 197 -0.23 6.93 -7.13
N TYR A 198 0.20 6.79 -5.89
CA TYR A 198 1.32 5.91 -5.54
C TYR A 198 0.86 4.73 -4.70
N GLY A 199 1.56 3.60 -4.83
CA GLY A 199 1.48 2.51 -3.85
C GLY A 199 0.18 1.70 -3.91
N LEU A 200 -0.49 1.66 -5.07
CA LEU A 200 -1.75 0.91 -5.23
C LEU A 200 -1.55 -0.60 -5.26
N GLY A 201 -0.34 -1.08 -5.58
CA GLY A 201 -0.04 -2.47 -5.87
C GLY A 201 -0.39 -2.89 -7.31
N SER A 202 -0.29 -4.21 -7.57
CA SER A 202 -0.66 -4.79 -8.87
C SER A 202 -2.15 -5.14 -8.91
N PHE A 203 -2.86 -4.65 -9.93
CA PHE A 203 -4.28 -4.94 -10.18
C PHE A 203 -4.50 -6.40 -10.60
N CYS A 204 -3.46 -7.03 -11.14
CA CYS A 204 -3.48 -8.42 -11.56
C CYS A 204 -3.44 -9.44 -10.41
N SER A 205 -2.96 -9.04 -9.22
CA SER A 205 -2.76 -9.93 -8.07
C SER A 205 -3.43 -9.46 -6.77
N SER A 206 -3.79 -8.17 -6.66
CA SER A 206 -4.41 -7.60 -5.46
C SER A 206 -5.83 -7.11 -5.72
N SER A 207 -6.80 -7.65 -4.96
CA SER A 207 -8.15 -7.08 -4.98
C SER A 207 -8.17 -5.66 -4.42
N ASN A 208 -7.40 -5.34 -3.38
CA ASN A 208 -7.33 -3.98 -2.84
C ASN A 208 -6.89 -2.97 -3.93
N ALA A 209 -5.88 -3.32 -4.71
CA ALA A 209 -5.41 -2.49 -5.83
C ALA A 209 -6.53 -2.20 -6.84
N VAL A 210 -7.39 -3.19 -7.12
CA VAL A 210 -8.55 -3.03 -8.02
C VAL A 210 -9.59 -2.06 -7.44
N TYR A 211 -9.92 -2.15 -6.15
CA TYR A 211 -10.86 -1.20 -5.51
C TYR A 211 -10.27 0.21 -5.46
N GLN A 212 -8.98 0.33 -5.13
CA GLN A 212 -8.29 1.61 -5.05
C GLN A 212 -8.16 2.28 -6.43
N LEU A 213 -7.87 1.53 -7.48
CA LEU A 213 -7.93 2.04 -8.86
C LEU A 213 -9.34 2.47 -9.25
N ALA A 214 -10.37 1.69 -8.86
CA ALA A 214 -11.75 2.02 -9.09
C ALA A 214 -12.20 3.30 -8.36
N TYR A 215 -11.67 3.56 -7.15
CA TYR A 215 -11.86 4.81 -6.44
C TYR A 215 -11.31 6.00 -7.23
N VAL A 216 -10.07 5.92 -7.71
CA VAL A 216 -9.46 7.01 -8.50
C VAL A 216 -10.28 7.30 -9.74
N HIS A 217 -10.71 6.24 -10.44
CA HIS A 217 -11.56 6.38 -11.62
C HIS A 217 -12.95 6.95 -11.27
N ALA A 218 -13.57 6.55 -10.15
CA ALA A 218 -14.85 7.10 -9.70
C ALA A 218 -14.75 8.58 -9.31
N LEU A 219 -13.70 8.96 -8.59
CA LEU A 219 -13.43 10.34 -8.19
C LEU A 219 -13.25 11.23 -9.42
N MET A 220 -12.46 10.78 -10.41
CA MET A 220 -12.27 11.49 -11.68
C MET A 220 -13.61 11.69 -12.40
N GLN A 221 -14.40 10.63 -12.56
CA GLN A 221 -15.72 10.73 -13.20
C GLN A 221 -16.64 11.71 -12.47
N ARG A 222 -16.59 11.71 -11.14
CA ARG A 222 -17.40 12.60 -10.32
C ARG A 222 -16.96 14.06 -10.45
N ILE A 223 -15.66 14.33 -10.43
CA ILE A 223 -15.11 15.69 -10.67
C ILE A 223 -15.51 16.17 -12.06
N THR A 224 -15.35 15.36 -13.11
CA THR A 224 -15.75 15.74 -14.48
C THR A 224 -17.25 16.04 -14.58
N GLN A 225 -18.08 15.32 -13.82
CA GLN A 225 -19.53 15.53 -13.81
C GLN A 225 -19.94 16.81 -13.07
N ASP A 226 -19.40 17.04 -11.86
CA ASP A 226 -19.83 18.13 -10.99
C ASP A 226 -19.07 19.45 -11.27
N HIS A 227 -17.83 19.34 -11.77
CA HIS A 227 -16.93 20.46 -12.04
C HIS A 227 -16.34 20.35 -13.47
N PRO A 228 -17.14 20.56 -14.53
CA PRO A 228 -16.71 20.36 -15.93
C PRO A 228 -15.59 21.32 -16.39
N HIS A 229 -15.30 22.38 -15.62
CA HIS A 229 -14.20 23.32 -15.85
C HIS A 229 -12.87 22.86 -15.20
N VAL A 230 -12.88 21.75 -14.47
CA VAL A 230 -11.69 21.13 -13.87
C VAL A 230 -11.34 19.88 -14.68
N SER A 231 -10.23 19.96 -15.41
CA SER A 231 -9.63 18.80 -16.08
C SER A 231 -8.80 18.01 -15.07
N CYS A 232 -8.98 16.69 -15.04
CA CYS A 232 -8.16 15.80 -14.21
C CYS A 232 -7.06 15.14 -15.04
N SER A 233 -5.81 15.30 -14.63
CA SER A 233 -4.67 14.55 -15.17
C SER A 233 -4.23 13.52 -14.12
N VAL A 234 -4.48 12.24 -14.39
CA VAL A 234 -4.19 11.16 -13.44
C VAL A 234 -2.94 10.39 -13.86
N SER A 235 -1.98 10.25 -12.96
CA SER A 235 -0.78 9.44 -13.11
C SER A 235 -0.68 8.38 -12.01
N VAL A 236 -0.36 7.14 -12.39
CA VAL A 236 -0.32 5.99 -11.47
C VAL A 236 1.06 5.34 -11.48
N PHE A 237 1.56 4.99 -10.29
CA PHE A 237 2.78 4.24 -10.13
C PHE A 237 2.79 3.32 -8.90
N ASP A 238 3.24 2.10 -9.12
CA ASP A 238 3.68 1.21 -8.06
C ASP A 238 4.83 0.33 -8.61
N PRO A 239 5.93 0.12 -7.86
CA PRO A 239 7.03 -0.72 -8.30
C PRO A 239 6.63 -2.16 -8.64
N VAL A 240 5.51 -2.67 -8.10
CA VAL A 240 5.04 -4.03 -8.39
C VAL A 240 4.13 -4.13 -9.61
N MET A 241 3.79 -3.01 -10.27
CA MET A 241 2.97 -3.01 -11.48
C MET A 241 3.69 -3.64 -12.68
N ASN A 242 2.99 -4.58 -13.33
CA ASN A 242 3.44 -5.26 -14.54
C ASN A 242 2.90 -4.62 -15.84
N GLU A 243 3.23 -5.22 -16.99
CA GLU A 243 2.74 -4.73 -18.30
C GLU A 243 1.20 -4.70 -18.39
N SER A 244 0.52 -5.73 -17.92
CA SER A 244 -0.96 -5.78 -17.90
C SER A 244 -1.57 -4.68 -17.02
N ASP A 245 -0.93 -4.37 -15.88
CA ASP A 245 -1.37 -3.26 -15.02
C ASP A 245 -1.26 -1.92 -15.74
N ARG A 246 -0.16 -1.69 -16.46
CA ARG A 246 0.06 -0.47 -17.26
C ARG A 246 -0.96 -0.35 -18.39
N LEU A 247 -1.27 -1.46 -19.08
CA LEU A 247 -2.30 -1.50 -20.12
C LEU A 247 -3.70 -1.20 -19.56
N LEU A 248 -4.03 -1.70 -18.36
CA LEU A 248 -5.28 -1.39 -17.68
C LEU A 248 -5.42 0.10 -17.35
N VAL A 249 -4.35 0.72 -16.84
CA VAL A 249 -4.29 2.17 -16.56
C VAL A 249 -4.54 2.97 -17.85
N GLN A 250 -3.88 2.62 -18.95
CA GLN A 250 -4.07 3.27 -20.25
C GLN A 250 -5.50 3.08 -20.79
N ARG A 251 -6.08 1.89 -20.65
CA ARG A 251 -7.46 1.59 -21.09
C ARG A 251 -8.51 2.40 -20.33
N LEU A 252 -8.20 2.83 -19.10
CA LEU A 252 -9.05 3.73 -18.31
C LEU A 252 -8.81 5.22 -18.63
N GLY A 253 -7.96 5.54 -19.61
CA GLY A 253 -7.61 6.92 -19.96
C GLY A 253 -6.64 7.59 -18.98
N LEU A 254 -5.94 6.80 -18.14
CA LEU A 254 -4.99 7.29 -17.14
C LEU A 254 -3.56 7.11 -17.65
N THR A 255 -2.61 7.83 -17.04
CA THR A 255 -1.18 7.74 -17.40
C THR A 255 -0.38 6.92 -16.39
N THR A 256 0.68 6.27 -16.83
CA THR A 256 1.63 5.58 -15.96
C THR A 256 2.88 6.43 -15.77
N ILE A 257 3.40 6.51 -14.55
CA ILE A 257 4.72 7.12 -14.32
C ILE A 257 5.79 6.09 -14.69
N GLU A 258 6.79 6.48 -15.45
CA GLU A 258 7.78 5.53 -15.99
C GLU A 258 8.89 5.19 -15.00
N ARG A 259 9.16 6.07 -14.05
CA ARG A 259 10.27 5.96 -13.09
C ARG A 259 9.77 6.02 -11.67
N ASN A 260 10.44 5.29 -10.79
CA ASN A 260 10.16 5.34 -9.36
C ASN A 260 10.61 6.69 -8.77
N GLU A 261 9.66 7.60 -8.61
CA GLU A 261 9.90 8.93 -8.00
C GLU A 261 10.08 8.87 -6.48
N ARG A 262 9.91 7.70 -5.86
CA ARG A 262 10.01 7.48 -4.41
C ARG A 262 9.16 8.46 -3.58
N GLY A 263 8.05 8.95 -4.13
CA GLY A 263 7.18 9.94 -3.50
C GLY A 263 7.76 11.36 -3.45
N ARG A 264 8.79 11.68 -4.23
CA ARG A 264 9.47 12.99 -4.21
C ARG A 264 9.00 13.95 -5.31
N ARG A 265 7.79 13.76 -5.86
CA ARG A 265 7.20 14.68 -6.84
C ARG A 265 7.00 16.05 -6.21
N VAL A 266 7.64 17.07 -6.78
CA VAL A 266 7.45 18.47 -6.40
C VAL A 266 6.19 19.00 -7.08
N VAL A 267 5.29 19.61 -6.31
CA VAL A 267 4.04 20.19 -6.82
C VAL A 267 4.30 21.59 -7.39
N SER A 268 3.67 21.87 -8.53
CA SER A 268 3.69 23.19 -9.20
C SER A 268 2.28 23.72 -9.47
N ALA A 269 1.26 22.89 -9.31
CA ALA A 269 -0.15 23.18 -9.53
C ALA A 269 -0.99 22.39 -8.49
N ASP A 270 -2.32 22.54 -8.52
CA ASP A 270 -3.20 21.84 -7.59
C ASP A 270 -3.02 20.33 -7.78
N THR A 271 -2.53 19.68 -6.74
CA THR A 271 -2.10 18.28 -6.81
C THR A 271 -2.72 17.47 -5.69
N LEU A 272 -3.42 16.42 -6.06
CA LEU A 272 -3.96 15.41 -5.16
C LEU A 272 -3.06 14.17 -5.21
N PHE A 273 -2.44 13.83 -4.08
CA PHE A 273 -1.79 12.54 -3.92
C PHE A 273 -2.80 11.50 -3.41
N PHE A 274 -3.00 10.43 -4.17
CA PHE A 274 -3.82 9.29 -3.75
C PHE A 274 -2.91 8.12 -3.37
N MET A 275 -2.85 7.82 -2.08
CA MET A 275 -1.83 6.96 -1.49
C MET A 275 -2.41 6.07 -0.40
N PRO A 276 -3.49 5.29 -0.62
CA PRO A 276 -4.03 4.41 0.42
C PRO A 276 -3.04 3.29 0.76
N HIS A 277 -2.97 2.90 2.03
CA HIS A 277 -2.12 1.81 2.54
C HIS A 277 -0.62 1.92 2.23
N CYS A 278 -0.16 3.12 1.83
CA CYS A 278 1.25 3.37 1.58
C CYS A 278 2.07 3.32 2.86
N GLY A 279 3.36 2.98 2.71
CA GLY A 279 4.31 3.05 3.81
C GLY A 279 4.58 4.49 4.25
N GLN A 280 4.88 4.68 5.54
CA GLN A 280 5.17 5.99 6.15
C GLN A 280 6.22 6.81 5.38
N ALA A 281 7.26 6.14 4.87
CA ALA A 281 8.34 6.79 4.12
C ALA A 281 7.83 7.54 2.89
N LEU A 282 6.76 7.05 2.23
CA LEU A 282 6.24 7.67 1.02
C LEU A 282 5.51 8.98 1.33
N TYR A 283 4.68 9.02 2.38
CA TYR A 283 4.07 10.27 2.86
C TYR A 283 5.14 11.27 3.32
N GLN A 284 6.15 10.78 4.05
CA GLN A 284 7.27 11.61 4.48
C GLN A 284 7.98 12.24 3.28
N ASN A 285 8.25 11.48 2.22
CA ASN A 285 8.91 11.99 1.03
C ASN A 285 8.06 13.02 0.29
N VAL A 286 6.74 12.82 0.20
CA VAL A 286 5.81 13.80 -0.39
C VAL A 286 5.86 15.12 0.38
N LEU A 287 5.77 15.05 1.70
CA LEU A 287 5.84 16.24 2.56
C LEU A 287 7.20 16.94 2.46
N LEU A 288 8.31 16.19 2.52
CA LEU A 288 9.66 16.76 2.46
C LEU A 288 9.96 17.41 1.11
N ALA A 289 9.58 16.79 0.00
CA ALA A 289 9.77 17.34 -1.34
C ALA A 289 8.99 18.65 -1.56
N ASN A 290 7.94 18.86 -0.76
CA ASN A 290 7.03 19.99 -0.87
C ASN A 290 7.02 20.88 0.37
N TRP A 291 8.05 20.81 1.24
CA TRP A 291 8.10 21.52 2.52
C TRP A 291 8.33 23.04 2.36
N ASP A 292 7.32 23.70 1.83
CA ASP A 292 7.23 25.13 1.56
C ASP A 292 5.75 25.54 1.66
N ALA A 293 5.47 26.70 2.23
CA ALA A 293 4.11 27.10 2.56
C ALA A 293 3.18 27.18 1.32
N GLN A 294 3.71 27.63 0.18
CA GLN A 294 2.92 27.75 -1.06
C GLN A 294 2.66 26.37 -1.66
N ARG A 295 3.67 25.48 -1.65
CA ARG A 295 3.51 24.10 -2.15
C ARG A 295 2.58 23.27 -1.27
N LEU A 296 2.73 23.32 0.05
CA LEU A 296 1.84 22.61 0.99
C LEU A 296 0.38 23.06 0.83
N ALA A 297 0.12 24.35 0.59
CA ALA A 297 -1.24 24.85 0.35
C ALA A 297 -1.84 24.44 -1.00
N ARG A 298 -1.03 23.90 -1.94
CA ARG A 298 -1.47 23.40 -3.25
C ARG A 298 -1.49 21.87 -3.34
N LEU A 299 -1.33 21.18 -2.21
CA LEU A 299 -1.34 19.73 -2.16
C LEU A 299 -2.37 19.21 -1.16
N ALA A 300 -3.11 18.19 -1.61
CA ALA A 300 -3.96 17.37 -0.76
C ALA A 300 -3.50 15.91 -0.82
N ILE A 301 -3.73 15.15 0.25
CA ILE A 301 -3.40 13.72 0.31
C ILE A 301 -4.65 12.94 0.72
N ILE A 302 -5.10 12.01 -0.12
CA ILE A 302 -5.99 10.93 0.31
C ILE A 302 -5.13 9.72 0.62
N GLY A 303 -5.10 9.28 1.86
CA GLY A 303 -4.26 8.18 2.29
C GLY A 303 -4.56 7.74 3.71
N ASN A 304 -3.63 7.03 4.34
CA ASN A 304 -3.77 6.56 5.71
C ASN A 304 -3.89 7.74 6.68
N SER A 305 -4.72 7.58 7.70
CA SER A 305 -4.83 8.54 8.81
C SER A 305 -3.46 8.86 9.42
N PHE A 306 -3.11 10.15 9.49
CA PHE A 306 -1.89 10.59 10.18
C PHE A 306 -2.05 10.47 11.70
N ALA A 307 -3.26 10.71 12.22
CA ALA A 307 -3.58 10.45 13.62
C ALA A 307 -3.30 8.99 14.02
N ALA A 308 -3.61 8.02 13.15
CA ALA A 308 -3.35 6.61 13.45
C ALA A 308 -1.85 6.27 13.60
N TYR A 309 -0.93 7.03 12.99
CA TYR A 309 0.51 6.87 13.23
C TYR A 309 0.93 7.40 14.62
N SER A 310 0.25 8.43 15.13
CA SER A 310 0.50 8.95 16.48
C SER A 310 0.13 7.91 17.53
N ASP A 311 -1.04 7.29 17.39
CA ASP A 311 -1.57 6.30 18.34
C ASP A 311 -0.73 5.02 18.42
N ARG A 312 -0.02 4.68 17.34
CA ARG A 312 0.84 3.48 17.26
C ARG A 312 2.21 3.67 17.90
N LEU A 313 2.67 4.91 18.09
CA LEU A 313 4.00 5.20 18.61
C LEU A 313 3.96 5.41 20.13
N LEU A 314 4.31 4.34 20.86
CA LEU A 314 4.37 4.34 22.33
C LEU A 314 5.57 5.13 22.86
N ASP A 315 6.69 5.10 22.14
CA ASP A 315 7.93 5.74 22.54
C ASP A 315 7.97 7.24 22.18
N ARG A 316 8.56 8.05 23.07
CA ARG A 316 8.67 9.50 22.89
C ARG A 316 9.67 9.87 21.79
N GLN A 317 10.81 9.20 21.72
CA GLN A 317 11.84 9.49 20.72
C GLN A 317 11.32 9.16 19.32
N ALA A 318 10.59 8.05 19.17
CA ALA A 318 9.94 7.70 17.91
C ALA A 318 8.93 8.77 17.45
N ARG A 319 8.09 9.27 18.36
CA ARG A 319 7.16 10.40 18.06
C ARG A 319 7.89 11.69 17.70
N GLU A 320 8.97 12.02 18.39
CA GLU A 320 9.75 13.23 18.13
C GLU A 320 10.47 13.17 16.77
N SER A 321 10.79 11.97 16.28
CA SER A 321 11.43 11.73 14.98
C SER A 321 10.47 11.56 13.80
N SER A 322 9.18 11.36 14.05
CA SER A 322 8.17 11.10 13.01
C SER A 322 7.61 12.40 12.43
N LEU A 323 7.91 12.70 11.17
CA LEU A 323 7.34 13.88 10.50
C LEU A 323 5.81 13.86 10.51
N LEU A 324 5.19 12.70 10.26
CA LEU A 324 3.73 12.57 10.20
C LEU A 324 3.05 12.94 11.52
N VAL A 325 3.61 12.51 12.64
CA VAL A 325 3.10 12.85 13.98
C VAL A 325 3.31 14.34 14.28
N ARG A 326 4.46 14.88 13.89
CA ARG A 326 4.81 16.27 14.19
C ARG A 326 4.07 17.28 13.34
N VAL A 327 3.68 16.92 12.12
CA VAL A 327 2.91 17.79 11.21
C VAL A 327 1.41 17.68 11.45
N ALA A 328 0.91 16.58 12.04
CA ALA A 328 -0.53 16.37 12.26
C ALA A 328 -1.28 17.55 12.90
N PRO A 329 -0.73 18.29 13.89
CA PRO A 329 -1.40 19.48 14.45
C PRO A 329 -1.59 20.64 13.46
N PHE A 330 -0.89 20.61 12.33
CA PHE A 330 -0.91 21.64 11.28
C PHE A 330 -1.64 21.17 10.02
N ILE A 331 -2.36 20.05 10.08
CA ILE A 331 -3.10 19.49 8.94
C ILE A 331 -4.56 19.39 9.34
N ALA A 332 -5.46 19.71 8.40
CA ALA A 332 -6.85 19.29 8.50
C ALA A 332 -6.96 17.84 8.01
N GLU A 333 -7.37 16.93 8.89
CA GLU A 333 -7.58 15.52 8.59
C GLU A 333 -9.06 15.16 8.69
N THR A 334 -9.65 14.74 7.58
CA THR A 334 -11.06 14.31 7.49
C THR A 334 -11.11 12.83 7.15
N ALA A 335 -11.59 12.01 8.09
CA ALA A 335 -11.74 10.56 7.87
C ALA A 335 -12.80 10.27 6.81
N LEU A 336 -12.52 9.30 5.94
CA LEU A 336 -13.42 8.83 4.90
C LEU A 336 -13.99 7.45 5.23
N HIS A 337 -15.27 7.26 4.96
CA HIS A 337 -15.97 6.03 5.26
C HIS A 337 -16.84 5.58 4.08
N ALA A 338 -16.64 4.34 3.65
CA ALA A 338 -17.55 3.70 2.70
C ALA A 338 -18.94 3.52 3.34
N SER A 339 -19.99 3.87 2.60
CA SER A 339 -21.38 3.68 3.07
C SER A 339 -21.90 2.26 2.91
N VAL A 340 -21.03 1.33 2.49
CA VAL A 340 -21.37 -0.07 2.25
C VAL A 340 -21.81 -0.74 3.56
N PRO A 341 -23.04 -1.28 3.64
CA PRO A 341 -23.51 -1.93 4.86
C PRO A 341 -22.76 -3.24 5.11
N ARG A 342 -22.62 -3.61 6.39
CA ARG A 342 -21.94 -4.86 6.80
C ARG A 342 -22.57 -6.13 6.23
N SER A 343 -23.83 -6.07 5.80
CA SER A 343 -24.55 -7.16 5.16
C SER A 343 -24.24 -7.31 3.66
N HIS A 344 -23.50 -6.39 3.06
CA HIS A 344 -23.11 -6.45 1.66
C HIS A 344 -22.06 -7.57 1.46
N ASP A 345 -22.23 -8.40 0.42
CA ASP A 345 -21.38 -9.56 0.16
C ASP A 345 -19.89 -9.20 0.02
N GLU A 346 -19.60 -8.03 -0.55
CA GLU A 346 -18.23 -7.52 -0.71
C GLU A 346 -17.77 -6.56 0.41
N PHE A 347 -18.51 -6.41 1.53
CA PHE A 347 -18.17 -5.46 2.60
C PHE A 347 -16.71 -5.57 3.07
N ALA A 348 -16.22 -6.81 3.23
CA ALA A 348 -14.85 -7.06 3.69
C ALA A 348 -13.78 -6.54 2.71
N LEU A 349 -14.10 -6.43 1.41
CA LEU A 349 -13.19 -5.91 0.39
C LEU A 349 -13.17 -4.38 0.41
N TYR A 350 -14.33 -3.73 0.56
CA TYR A 350 -14.41 -2.29 0.78
C TYR A 350 -13.69 -1.88 2.06
N GLU A 351 -13.93 -2.59 3.17
CA GLU A 351 -13.22 -2.38 4.43
C GLU A 351 -11.71 -2.57 4.25
N ALA A 352 -11.28 -3.62 3.54
CA ALA A 352 -9.87 -3.89 3.35
C ALA A 352 -9.15 -2.92 2.41
N ALA A 353 -9.86 -2.25 1.51
CA ALA A 353 -9.28 -1.33 0.53
C ALA A 353 -9.26 0.14 1.00
N PHE A 354 -10.17 0.50 1.91
CA PHE A 354 -10.42 1.89 2.32
C PHE A 354 -10.48 2.09 3.84
N ASN A 355 -10.11 1.08 4.65
CA ASN A 355 -9.97 1.32 6.08
C ASN A 355 -8.90 2.38 6.35
N ASP A 356 -9.08 3.12 7.44
CA ASP A 356 -8.09 4.10 7.92
C ASP A 356 -7.74 5.17 6.85
N THR A 357 -8.64 5.43 5.90
CA THR A 357 -8.43 6.40 4.82
C THR A 357 -8.97 7.76 5.22
N SER A 358 -8.17 8.81 5.04
CA SER A 358 -8.50 10.21 5.35
C SER A 358 -8.04 11.14 4.22
N VAL A 359 -8.71 12.28 4.08
CA VAL A 359 -8.21 13.43 3.33
C VAL A 359 -7.36 14.30 4.26
N HIS A 360 -6.19 14.72 3.79
CA HIS A 360 -5.28 15.60 4.50
C HIS A 360 -5.06 16.85 3.66
N THR A 361 -5.33 18.02 4.23
CA THR A 361 -5.18 19.31 3.54
C THR A 361 -4.47 20.32 4.43
N PHE A 362 -3.86 21.31 3.79
CA PHE A 362 -3.28 22.46 4.47
C PHE A 362 -4.00 23.74 4.01
N THR A 363 -4.63 24.45 4.94
CA THR A 363 -4.93 25.87 4.67
C THR A 363 -3.63 26.66 4.51
N SER A 364 -3.65 27.82 3.85
CA SER A 364 -2.45 28.66 3.70
C SER A 364 -1.86 29.07 5.06
N GLU A 365 -2.70 29.29 6.07
CA GLU A 365 -2.27 29.60 7.43
C GLU A 365 -1.59 28.40 8.10
N GLN A 366 -2.19 27.21 7.99
CA GLN A 366 -1.62 25.96 8.49
C GLN A 366 -0.28 25.62 7.83
N ALA A 367 -0.19 25.75 6.50
CA ALA A 367 1.04 25.52 5.75
C ALA A 367 2.16 26.45 6.22
N LYS A 368 1.86 27.75 6.35
CA LYS A 368 2.81 28.74 6.87
C LYS A 368 3.25 28.39 8.29
N ALA A 369 2.30 28.15 9.19
CA ALA A 369 2.57 27.78 10.57
C ALA A 369 3.45 26.51 10.68
N ALA A 370 3.18 25.48 9.87
CA ALA A 370 3.97 24.25 9.85
C ALA A 370 5.43 24.50 9.43
N THR A 371 5.64 25.29 8.38
CA THR A 371 6.98 25.56 7.82
C THR A 371 7.80 26.53 8.67
N GLU A 372 7.16 27.46 9.38
CA GLU A 372 7.81 28.42 10.27
C GLU A 372 8.03 27.84 11.69
N HIS A 373 7.37 26.75 12.05
CA HIS A 373 7.54 26.12 13.35
C HIS A 373 8.95 25.55 13.51
N GLU A 374 9.73 26.13 14.43
CA GLU A 374 11.18 25.88 14.57
C GLU A 374 11.54 24.39 14.66
N ALA A 375 10.86 23.63 15.54
CA ALA A 375 11.17 22.22 15.73
C ALA A 375 10.85 21.35 14.49
N LEU A 376 9.86 21.75 13.69
CA LEU A 376 9.50 21.06 12.45
C LEU A 376 10.53 21.40 11.37
N ALA A 377 10.90 22.68 11.23
CA ALA A 377 11.96 23.11 10.31
C ALA A 377 13.33 22.49 10.63
N GLN A 378 13.65 22.25 11.91
CA GLN A 378 14.84 21.49 12.30
C GLN A 378 14.72 20.00 11.96
N LEU A 379 13.55 19.40 12.18
CA LEU A 379 13.30 18.00 11.83
C LEU A 379 13.41 17.77 10.32
N THR A 380 12.75 18.59 9.50
CA THR A 380 12.77 18.43 8.04
C THR A 380 14.15 18.63 7.45
N ARG A 381 14.92 19.62 7.92
CA ARG A 381 16.34 19.78 7.53
C ARG A 381 17.18 18.53 7.81
N ARG A 382 17.01 17.92 9.00
CA ARG A 382 17.71 16.67 9.35
C ARG A 382 17.29 15.50 8.46
N LEU A 383 15.99 15.36 8.18
CA LEU A 383 15.48 14.29 7.33
C LEU A 383 15.92 14.44 5.87
N VAL A 384 15.97 15.67 5.35
CA VAL A 384 16.49 15.96 3.99
C VAL A 384 17.99 15.66 3.90
N ALA A 385 18.78 16.07 4.89
CA ALA A 385 20.22 15.77 4.93
C ALA A 385 20.48 14.27 4.91
N ARG A 386 19.76 13.50 5.74
CA ARG A 386 19.86 12.05 5.77
C ARG A 386 19.47 11.40 4.44
N ALA A 387 18.40 11.87 3.80
CA ALA A 387 17.99 11.36 2.49
C ALA A 387 19.02 11.64 1.39
N ALA A 388 19.74 12.76 1.48
CA ALA A 388 20.83 13.09 0.55
C ALA A 388 22.08 12.22 0.78
N GLU A 389 22.39 11.88 2.04
CA GLU A 389 23.47 10.93 2.38
C GLU A 389 23.15 9.52 1.87
N ASP A 390 21.90 9.05 2.05
CA ASP A 390 21.47 7.75 1.55
C ASP A 390 21.58 7.70 0.01
N ASP A 391 21.13 8.74 -0.71
CA ASP A 391 21.25 8.83 -2.16
C ASP A 391 22.72 8.94 -2.64
N ALA A 392 23.60 9.61 -1.88
CA ALA A 392 25.03 9.71 -2.19
C ALA A 392 25.76 8.38 -1.96
N SER A 393 25.38 7.63 -0.92
CA SER A 393 25.92 6.29 -0.67
C SER A 393 25.50 5.28 -1.74
N ASP A 394 24.27 5.38 -2.27
CA ASP A 394 23.80 4.63 -3.43
C ASP A 394 24.57 5.00 -4.72
N GLN A 395 25.11 6.22 -4.83
CA GLN A 395 25.92 6.68 -5.98
C GLN A 395 27.42 6.35 -5.84
N GLU A 396 28.00 6.39 -4.63
CA GLU A 396 29.41 6.02 -4.41
C GLU A 396 29.66 4.51 -4.61
N LEU A 397 28.64 3.66 -4.39
CA LEU A 397 28.67 2.23 -4.73
C LEU A 397 28.72 1.95 -6.25
N ILE A 398 28.52 2.95 -7.11
CA ILE A 398 28.54 2.82 -8.58
C ILE A 398 29.92 3.15 -9.18
N VAL A 399 30.85 3.71 -8.40
CA VAL A 399 32.22 4.01 -8.87
C VAL A 399 33.22 3.10 -8.16
N THR A 400 33.31 1.84 -8.56
CA THR A 400 34.56 1.03 -8.57
C THR A 400 34.29 -0.39 -9.09
N SER A 401 34.33 -0.56 -10.41
CA SER A 401 34.98 -1.72 -11.02
C SER A 401 35.25 -1.37 -12.48
N ALA A 402 36.53 -1.10 -12.76
CA ALA A 402 37.08 -0.81 -14.08
C ALA A 402 36.97 -1.99 -15.05
#